data_AF-Q17WX1-F1
#
_entry.id   AF-Q17WX1-F1
#
_cell.length_a   1.000
_cell.length_b   1.000
_cell.length_c   1.000
_cell.angle_alpha   90.00
_cell.angle_beta   90.00
_cell.angle_gamma   90.00
#
_symmetry.space_group_name_H-M   'P 1'
#
loop_
_entity.id
_entity.type
_entity.pdbx_description
1 polymer ?
#
loop_
_entity_poly.entity_id
_entity_poly.type
_entity_poly.pdbx_seq_one_letter_code
_entity_poly.pdbx_strand_id
1 'polypeptide(L)' 'MVKVLNKNKVSVAVVIDEVDPNNYGLGGESVHHLRQKN' A
#
# COMPACT_ATOMS: atom_id res chain seq x y z
N MET A 1 5.89 -12.94 7.19
CA MET A 1 6.11 -14.24 6.52
C MET A 1 7.11 -15.12 7.26
N VAL A 2 8.32 -14.64 7.53
CA VAL A 2 9.32 -15.42 8.27
C VAL A 2 8.96 -15.53 9.75
N LYS A 3 8.84 -14.42 10.51
CA LYS A 3 8.58 -14.47 11.96
C LYS A 3 7.25 -15.13 12.37
N VAL A 4 6.17 -14.82 11.66
CA VAL A 4 4.80 -15.28 12.04
C VAL A 4 4.44 -16.62 11.38
N LEU A 5 4.82 -16.83 10.12
CA LEU A 5 4.41 -18.00 9.32
C LEU A 5 5.57 -18.93 9.00
N ASN A 6 6.76 -18.69 9.55
CA ASN A 6 7.99 -19.46 9.38
C ASN A 6 8.35 -19.80 7.92
N LYS A 7 8.03 -18.88 6.98
CA LYS A 7 8.38 -19.07 5.56
C LYS A 7 9.87 -18.82 5.31
N ASN A 8 10.44 -19.51 4.32
CA ASN A 8 11.80 -19.27 3.86
C ASN A 8 11.91 -17.85 3.27
N LYS A 9 12.83 -17.04 3.79
CA LYS A 9 13.03 -15.64 3.38
C LYS A 9 13.34 -15.49 1.89
N VAL A 10 14.13 -16.42 1.32
CA VAL A 10 14.64 -16.30 -0.06
C VAL A 10 13.53 -16.49 -1.08
N SER A 11 12.50 -17.28 -0.77
CA SER A 11 11.39 -17.57 -1.69
C SER A 11 10.20 -16.62 -1.56
N VAL A 12 10.30 -15.57 -0.73
CA VAL A 12 9.23 -14.56 -0.62
C VAL A 12 9.46 -13.49 -1.67
N ALA A 13 8.58 -13.47 -2.68
CA ALA A 13 8.54 -12.39 -3.67
C ALA A 13 7.72 -11.19 -3.14
N VAL A 14 8.13 -9.98 -3.53
CA VAL A 14 7.44 -8.72 -3.20
C VAL A 14 7.37 -7.89 -4.48
N VAL A 15 6.18 -7.36 -4.78
CA VAL A 15 5.94 -6.41 -5.88
C VAL A 15 5.42 -5.12 -5.27
N ILE A 16 5.92 -3.97 -5.75
CA ILE A 16 5.54 -2.64 -5.28
C ILE A 16 5.02 -1.86 -6.47
N ASP A 17 3.76 -1.42 -6.38
CA ASP A 17 3.15 -0.52 -7.34
C ASP A 17 2.97 0.86 -6.69
N GLU A 18 3.34 1.90 -7.43
CA GLU A 18 3.11 3.29 -7.04
C GLU A 18 1.79 3.77 -7.65
N VAL A 19 0.90 4.28 -6.79
CA VAL A 19 -0.42 4.78 -7.19
C VAL A 19 -0.51 6.27 -6.90
N ASP A 20 -0.89 7.04 -7.91
CA ASP A 20 -1.10 8.48 -7.78
C ASP A 20 -2.18 8.78 -6.71
N PRO A 21 -2.03 9.83 -5.88
CA PRO A 21 -3.03 10.18 -4.85
C PRO A 21 -4.44 10.47 -5.39
N ASN A 22 -4.58 10.83 -6.66
CA ASN A 22 -5.87 10.97 -7.32
C ASN A 22 -6.54 9.62 -7.64
N ASN A 23 -5.74 8.56 -7.73
CA ASN A 23 -6.16 7.22 -8.12
C ASN A 23 -6.31 6.28 -6.91
N TYR A 24 -5.98 6.74 -5.71
CA TYR A 24 -6.18 6.00 -4.47
C TYR A 24 -7.35 6.59 -3.68
N GLY A 25 -8.43 5.81 -3.54
CA GLY A 25 -9.62 6.20 -2.78
C GLY A 25 -9.58 5.75 -1.32
N LEU A 26 -9.98 6.64 -0.40
CA LEU A 26 -10.13 6.36 1.02
C LEU A 26 -11.41 7.04 1.54
N GLY A 27 -12.33 6.27 2.11
CA GLY A 27 -13.57 6.81 2.66
C GLY A 27 -14.49 7.50 1.63
N GLY A 28 -14.35 7.17 0.35
CA GLY A 28 -15.11 7.79 -0.74
C GLY A 28 -14.47 9.05 -1.35
N GLU A 29 -13.31 9.49 -0.83
CA GLU A 29 -12.54 10.62 -1.36
C GLU A 29 -11.17 10.17 -1.89
N SER A 30 -10.60 10.91 -2.85
CA SER A 30 -9.21 10.67 -3.26
C SER A 30 -8.24 11.10 -2.15
N VAL A 31 -7.11 10.42 -2.03
CA VAL A 31 -6.05 10.84 -1.10
C VAL A 31 -5.54 12.24 -1.44
N HIS A 32 -5.58 12.64 -2.72
CA HIS A 32 -5.27 14.01 -3.14
C HIS A 32 -6.18 15.06 -2.46
N HIS A 33 -7.49 14.83 -2.42
CA HIS A 33 -8.44 15.73 -1.75
C HIS A 33 -8.22 15.75 -0.23
N LEU A 34 -8.02 14.58 0.38
CA LEU A 34 -7.81 14.47 1.82
C LEU A 34 -6.56 15.23 2.29
N ARG A 35 -5.48 15.23 1.50
CA ARG A 35 -4.24 15.93 1.82
C ARG A 35 -4.34 17.46 1.76
N GLN A 36 -5.31 18.00 1.03
CA GLN A 36 -5.53 19.44 0.90
C GLN A 36 -6.44 20.02 1.98
N LYS A 37 -7.09 19.18 2.79
CA LYS A 37 -8.01 19.60 3.84
C LYS A 37 -7.30 20.09 5.12
N ASN A 38 -5.96 20.10 5.17
CA ASN A 38 -5.14 20.55 6.28
C ASN A 38 -4.23 21.70 5.87
#